data_AF-A0A4V4HRL9-F1
#
_entry.id   AF-A0A4V4HRL9-F1
#
_cell.length_a   1.000
_cell.length_b   1.000
_cell.length_c   1.000
_cell.angle_alpha   90.00
_cell.angle_beta   90.00
_cell.angle_gamma   90.00
#
_symmetry.space_group_name_H-M   'P 1'
#
loop_
_entity.id
_entity.type
_entity.pdbx_description
1 polymer ?
#
loop_
_entity_poly.entity_id
_entity_poly.type
_entity_poly.pdbx_seq_one_letter_code
_entity_poly.pdbx_strand_id
1 'polypeptide(L)'
;MSNSANWPGRKKMLEKIQKLLKRGETSADIRSALAELDIAKLSDDYSAAAARRSALLLSGSDRDVLDAEKDVESARLAIERAEAARNLLEGKLAAAEAREFDENFERQWREADAEAKAVFEYVKAKVVPAAAVIEEALQRLEKADTMRLHLYRRIIENVGFDNAAGRANCPDSVMERISKSELLPPWITSKFAAVSRRIW
;
A
#
# COMPACT_ATOMS: atom_id res chain seq x y z
N MET A 1 37.54 -62.66 -5.94
CA MET A 1 36.54 -61.82 -5.25
C MET A 1 36.37 -60.55 -6.07
N SER A 2 35.45 -60.56 -7.04
CA SER A 2 35.27 -59.46 -7.98
C SER A 2 34.32 -58.43 -7.39
N ASN A 3 34.83 -57.24 -7.10
CA ASN A 3 34.05 -56.06 -6.77
C ASN A 3 33.21 -55.68 -8.01
N SER A 4 31.96 -56.15 -8.03
CA SER A 4 30.89 -55.54 -8.80
C SER A 4 30.91 -54.05 -8.45
N ALA A 5 31.28 -53.21 -9.41
CA ALA A 5 31.30 -51.77 -9.27
C ALA A 5 29.85 -51.28 -9.17
N ASN A 6 29.30 -51.40 -7.96
CA ASN A 6 28.10 -50.74 -7.50
C ASN A 6 28.27 -49.25 -7.77
N TRP A 7 27.63 -48.69 -8.81
CA TRP A 7 27.60 -47.23 -9.02
C TRP A 7 27.18 -46.59 -7.69
N PRO A 8 28.11 -45.95 -6.92
CA PRO A 8 27.85 -45.53 -5.55
C PRO A 8 26.81 -44.41 -5.45
N GLY A 9 26.38 -43.89 -6.60
CA GLY A 9 25.48 -42.75 -6.79
C GLY A 9 24.01 -43.13 -6.94
N ARG A 10 23.65 -44.37 -7.32
CA ARG A 10 22.24 -44.70 -7.65
C ARG A 10 21.31 -44.54 -6.44
N LYS A 11 21.74 -45.04 -5.27
CA LYS A 11 20.99 -44.92 -4.00
C LYS A 11 21.09 -43.50 -3.42
N LYS A 12 22.28 -42.90 -3.47
CA LYS A 12 22.52 -41.52 -2.98
C LYS A 12 21.72 -40.47 -3.75
N MET A 13 21.56 -40.64 -5.06
CA MET A 13 20.80 -39.69 -5.90
C MET A 13 19.30 -39.78 -5.63
N LEU A 14 18.75 -40.98 -5.52
CA LEU A 14 17.34 -41.16 -5.15
C LEU A 14 17.04 -40.55 -3.77
N GLU A 15 17.90 -40.80 -2.78
CA GLU A 15 17.79 -40.21 -1.44
C GLU A 15 17.90 -38.67 -1.48
N LYS A 16 18.80 -38.12 -2.30
CA LYS A 16 18.92 -36.67 -2.52
C LYS A 16 17.62 -36.09 -3.09
N ILE A 17 17.09 -36.68 -4.17
CA ILE A 17 15.82 -36.26 -4.79
C ILE A 17 14.66 -36.31 -3.79
N GLN A 18 14.56 -37.39 -3.01
CA GLN A 18 13.52 -37.51 -2.00
C GLN A 18 13.64 -36.45 -0.90
N LYS A 19 14.86 -36.11 -0.48
CA LYS A 19 15.08 -35.01 0.47
C LYS A 19 14.67 -33.67 -0.12
N LEU A 20 15.02 -33.40 -1.38
CA LEU A 20 14.64 -32.17 -2.08
C LEU A 20 13.11 -32.03 -2.19
N LEU A 21 12.41 -33.12 -2.54
CA LEU A 21 10.94 -33.12 -2.65
C LEU A 21 10.20 -32.88 -1.32
N LYS A 22 10.86 -33.15 -0.20
CA LYS A 22 10.33 -32.94 1.16
C LYS A 22 10.75 -31.61 1.78
N ARG A 23 11.59 -30.83 1.10
CA ARG A 23 12.20 -29.63 1.66
C ARG A 23 11.29 -28.42 1.48
N GLY A 24 10.88 -27.83 2.61
CA GLY A 24 10.20 -26.54 2.68
C GLY A 24 8.83 -26.50 1.99
N GLU A 25 8.05 -25.49 2.34
CA GLU A 25 6.77 -25.18 1.68
C GLU A 25 6.76 -23.79 1.04
N THR A 26 7.82 -23.01 1.23
CA THR A 26 7.95 -21.66 0.69
C THR A 26 8.50 -21.67 -0.73
N SER A 27 8.19 -20.63 -1.51
CA SER A 27 8.73 -20.44 -2.86
C SER A 27 10.26 -20.38 -2.86
N ALA A 28 10.85 -19.75 -1.83
CA ALA A 28 12.29 -19.64 -1.66
C ALA A 28 12.96 -21.01 -1.45
N ASP A 29 12.41 -21.85 -0.58
CA ASP A 29 12.94 -23.19 -0.31
C ASP A 29 12.86 -24.08 -1.57
N ILE A 30 11.76 -24.00 -2.30
CA ILE A 30 11.54 -24.79 -3.51
C ILE A 30 12.50 -24.36 -4.63
N ARG A 31 12.73 -23.04 -4.82
CA ARG A 31 13.74 -22.54 -5.76
C ARG A 31 15.15 -23.01 -5.39
N SER A 32 15.49 -23.02 -4.10
CA SER A 32 16.76 -23.58 -3.64
C SER A 32 16.85 -25.08 -3.95
N ALA A 33 15.76 -25.84 -3.79
CA ALA A 33 15.74 -27.25 -4.10
C ALA A 33 15.89 -27.54 -5.61
N LEU A 34 15.27 -26.72 -6.46
CA LEU A 34 15.43 -26.79 -7.92
C LEU A 34 16.88 -26.52 -8.36
N ALA A 35 17.54 -25.53 -7.76
CA ALA A 35 18.94 -25.21 -8.06
C ALA A 35 19.92 -26.34 -7.70
N GLU A 36 19.55 -27.23 -6.77
CA GLU A 36 20.38 -28.38 -6.38
C GLU A 36 20.25 -29.59 -7.34
N LEU A 37 19.29 -29.57 -8.28
CA LEU A 37 19.13 -30.57 -9.33
C LEU A 37 20.02 -30.24 -10.54
N ASP A 38 21.25 -30.75 -10.49
CA ASP A 38 22.23 -30.59 -11.58
C ASP A 38 22.02 -31.63 -12.68
N ILE A 39 21.03 -31.37 -13.55
CA ILE A 39 20.70 -32.26 -14.69
C ILE A 39 21.83 -32.27 -15.72
N ALA A 40 22.57 -31.16 -15.88
CA ALA A 40 23.70 -31.09 -16.80
C ALA A 40 24.79 -32.09 -16.41
N LYS A 41 25.15 -32.13 -15.13
CA LYS A 41 26.10 -33.11 -14.61
C LYS A 41 25.62 -34.55 -14.78
N LEU A 42 24.32 -34.82 -14.61
CA LEU A 42 23.78 -36.17 -14.83
C LEU A 42 23.87 -36.59 -16.31
N SER A 43 23.70 -35.65 -17.23
CA SER A 43 23.90 -35.87 -18.68
C SER A 43 25.37 -36.12 -19.02
N ASP A 44 26.29 -35.41 -18.38
CA ASP A 44 27.73 -35.66 -18.52
C ASP A 44 28.09 -37.07 -18.00
N ASP A 45 27.57 -37.45 -16.83
CA ASP A 45 27.75 -38.78 -16.24
C ASP A 45 27.20 -39.90 -17.16
N TYR A 46 26.05 -39.69 -17.79
CA TYR A 46 25.49 -40.61 -18.79
C TYR A 46 26.41 -40.73 -20.01
N SER A 47 26.90 -39.60 -20.52
CA SER A 47 27.80 -39.58 -21.68
C SER A 47 29.12 -40.29 -21.39
N ALA A 48 29.68 -40.10 -20.20
CA ALA A 48 30.87 -40.80 -19.73
C ALA A 48 30.64 -42.31 -19.61
N ALA A 49 29.49 -42.74 -19.06
CA ALA A 49 29.13 -44.15 -18.97
C ALA A 49 28.96 -44.79 -20.36
N ALA A 50 28.32 -44.08 -21.30
CA ALA A 50 28.13 -44.55 -22.67
C ALA A 50 29.47 -44.68 -23.42
N ALA A 51 30.37 -43.70 -23.28
CA ALA A 51 31.71 -43.75 -23.86
C ALA A 51 32.52 -44.94 -23.31
N ARG A 52 32.44 -45.19 -22.00
CA ARG A 52 33.09 -46.34 -21.35
C ARG A 52 32.56 -47.66 -21.89
N ARG A 53 31.25 -47.81 -22.06
CA ARG A 53 30.64 -49.00 -22.69
C ARG A 53 31.21 -49.21 -24.09
N SER A 54 31.25 -48.17 -24.93
CA SER A 54 31.78 -48.26 -26.29
C SER A 54 33.25 -48.70 -26.35
N ALA A 55 34.09 -48.21 -25.43
CA ALA A 55 35.48 -48.64 -25.34
C ALA A 55 35.61 -50.13 -24.95
N LEU A 56 34.78 -50.59 -24.02
CA LEU A 56 34.80 -51.98 -23.53
C LEU A 56 34.28 -52.99 -24.57
N LEU A 57 33.42 -52.59 -25.51
CA LEU A 57 33.02 -53.45 -26.62
C LEU A 57 34.19 -53.89 -27.52
N LEU A 58 35.25 -53.08 -27.58
CA LEU A 58 36.42 -53.33 -28.44
C LEU A 58 37.59 -53.98 -27.68
N SER A 59 37.62 -53.85 -26.35
CA SER A 59 38.82 -54.14 -25.56
C SER A 59 38.57 -54.88 -24.23
N GLY A 60 37.31 -55.00 -23.82
CA GLY A 60 36.91 -55.57 -22.52
C GLY A 60 36.42 -57.02 -22.61
N SER A 61 36.20 -57.63 -21.45
CA SER A 61 35.52 -58.92 -21.37
C SER A 61 33.99 -58.75 -21.43
N ASP A 62 33.26 -59.81 -21.79
CA ASP A 62 31.79 -59.82 -21.78
C ASP A 62 31.20 -59.35 -20.43
N ARG A 63 31.87 -59.70 -19.33
CA ARG A 63 31.48 -59.27 -18.00
C ARG A 63 31.61 -57.76 -17.82
N ASP A 64 32.70 -57.16 -18.32
CA ASP A 64 32.94 -55.72 -18.21
C ASP A 64 31.92 -54.93 -19.03
N VAL A 65 31.54 -55.45 -20.21
CA VAL A 65 30.48 -54.88 -21.05
C VAL A 65 29.14 -54.89 -20.31
N LEU A 66 28.75 -56.02 -19.72
CA LEU A 66 27.49 -56.13 -18.97
C LEU A 66 27.45 -55.20 -17.75
N ASP A 67 28.56 -55.02 -17.06
CA ASP A 67 28.62 -54.08 -15.93
C ASP A 67 28.56 -52.62 -16.40
N ALA A 68 29.19 -52.27 -17.53
CA ALA A 68 29.07 -50.94 -18.14
C ALA A 68 27.66 -50.65 -18.68
N GLU A 69 26.93 -51.65 -19.17
CA GLU A 69 25.53 -51.52 -19.56
C GLU A 69 24.62 -51.18 -18.38
N LYS A 70 24.83 -51.84 -17.24
CA LYS A 70 24.12 -51.50 -16.00
C LYS A 70 24.42 -50.07 -15.57
N ASP A 71 25.64 -49.60 -15.77
CA ASP A 71 26.02 -48.22 -15.49
C ASP A 71 25.28 -47.25 -16.41
N VAL A 72 25.29 -47.45 -17.73
CA VAL A 72 24.53 -46.59 -18.66
C VAL A 72 23.05 -46.48 -18.29
N GLU A 73 22.42 -47.61 -17.99
CA GLU A 73 21.01 -47.64 -17.57
C GLU A 73 20.78 -46.94 -16.23
N SER A 74 21.74 -47.07 -15.30
CA SER A 74 21.82 -46.33 -14.04
C SER A 74 21.70 -44.81 -14.25
N ALA A 75 22.51 -44.30 -15.17
CA ALA A 75 22.64 -42.87 -15.43
C ALA A 75 21.38 -42.34 -16.11
N ARG A 76 20.83 -43.11 -17.07
CA ARG A 76 19.55 -42.81 -17.73
C ARG A 76 18.43 -42.67 -16.70
N LEU A 77 18.28 -43.65 -15.81
CA LEU A 77 17.26 -43.60 -14.75
C LEU A 77 17.47 -42.43 -13.78
N ALA A 78 18.72 -42.01 -13.53
CA ALA A 78 19.00 -40.86 -12.68
C ALA A 78 18.55 -39.54 -13.32
N ILE A 79 18.76 -39.37 -14.63
CA ILE A 79 18.27 -38.22 -15.41
C ILE A 79 16.75 -38.19 -15.37
N GLU A 80 16.08 -39.29 -15.73
CA GLU A 80 14.61 -39.37 -15.75
C GLU A 80 13.98 -39.04 -14.39
N ARG A 81 14.61 -39.51 -13.30
CA ARG A 81 14.17 -39.19 -11.94
C ARG A 81 14.40 -37.73 -11.58
N ALA A 82 15.51 -37.13 -12.00
CA ALA A 82 15.80 -35.72 -11.76
C ALA A 82 14.83 -34.82 -12.54
N GLU A 83 14.50 -35.16 -13.77
CA GLU A 83 13.48 -34.45 -14.57
C GLU A 83 12.09 -34.58 -13.96
N ALA A 84 11.69 -35.79 -13.53
CA ALA A 84 10.43 -35.98 -12.83
C ALA A 84 10.38 -35.16 -11.52
N ALA A 85 11.48 -35.11 -10.78
CA ALA A 85 11.60 -34.29 -9.58
C ALA A 85 11.50 -32.80 -9.88
N ARG A 86 12.16 -32.33 -10.95
CA ARG A 86 12.08 -30.94 -11.41
C ARG A 86 10.64 -30.55 -11.69
N ASN A 87 9.92 -31.33 -12.50
CA ASN A 87 8.53 -31.04 -12.85
C ASN A 87 7.61 -30.99 -11.61
N LEU A 88 7.81 -31.90 -10.64
CA LEU A 88 7.06 -31.87 -9.38
C LEU A 88 7.38 -30.63 -8.54
N LEU A 89 8.65 -30.24 -8.45
CA LEU A 89 9.07 -29.04 -7.72
C LEU A 89 8.59 -27.76 -8.41
N GLU A 90 8.59 -27.69 -9.73
CA GLU A 90 8.04 -26.57 -10.50
C GLU A 90 6.53 -26.41 -10.26
N GLY A 91 5.77 -27.52 -10.25
CA GLY A 91 4.35 -27.49 -9.89
C GLY A 91 4.10 -27.02 -8.46
N LYS A 92 4.93 -27.47 -7.50
CA LYS A 92 4.89 -26.98 -6.11
C LYS A 92 5.27 -25.50 -6.01
N LEU A 93 6.24 -25.04 -6.80
CA LEU A 93 6.68 -23.66 -6.80
C LEU A 93 5.54 -22.74 -7.22
N ALA A 94 4.85 -23.04 -8.32
CA ALA A 94 3.72 -22.25 -8.77
C ALA A 94 2.60 -22.17 -7.71
N ALA A 95 2.32 -23.29 -7.05
CA ALA A 95 1.34 -23.31 -5.96
C ALA A 95 1.77 -22.49 -4.73
N ALA A 96 3.06 -22.57 -4.36
CA ALA A 96 3.62 -21.81 -3.24
C ALA A 96 3.64 -20.30 -3.56
N GLU A 97 4.04 -19.92 -4.76
CA GLU A 97 4.03 -18.52 -5.21
C GLU A 97 2.62 -17.92 -5.22
N ALA A 98 1.62 -18.67 -5.71
CA ALA A 98 0.23 -18.25 -5.67
C ALA A 98 -0.24 -18.04 -4.22
N ARG A 99 0.07 -18.99 -3.33
CA ARG A 99 -0.30 -18.92 -1.92
C ARG A 99 0.33 -17.71 -1.23
N GLU A 100 1.64 -17.51 -1.41
CA GLU A 100 2.36 -16.38 -0.82
C GLU A 100 1.84 -15.03 -1.35
N PHE A 101 1.48 -14.97 -2.62
CA PHE A 101 0.85 -13.80 -3.21
C PHE A 101 -0.51 -13.49 -2.58
N ASP A 102 -1.38 -14.50 -2.48
CA ASP A 102 -2.71 -14.36 -1.87
C ASP A 102 -2.61 -13.93 -0.40
N GLU A 103 -1.75 -14.59 0.38
CA GLU A 103 -1.51 -14.25 1.79
C GLU A 103 -1.00 -12.81 1.96
N ASN A 104 -0.09 -12.36 1.08
CA ASN A 104 0.40 -10.99 1.10
C ASN A 104 -0.69 -9.99 0.71
N PHE A 105 -1.48 -10.30 -0.32
CA PHE A 105 -2.60 -9.46 -0.76
C PHE A 105 -3.65 -9.31 0.35
N GLU A 106 -4.08 -10.42 0.97
CA GLU A 106 -5.05 -10.38 2.06
C GLU A 106 -4.56 -9.54 3.24
N ARG A 107 -3.26 -9.66 3.58
CA ARG A 107 -2.66 -8.85 4.64
C ARG A 107 -2.74 -7.35 4.31
N GLN A 108 -2.29 -6.96 3.12
CA GLN A 108 -2.32 -5.57 2.67
C GLN A 108 -3.75 -5.02 2.62
N TRP A 109 -4.69 -5.83 2.13
CA TRP A 109 -6.11 -5.46 2.09
C TRP A 109 -6.67 -5.20 3.49
N ARG A 110 -6.39 -6.08 4.46
CA ARG A 110 -6.85 -5.90 5.86
C ARG A 110 -6.25 -4.67 6.51
N GLU A 111 -4.96 -4.40 6.26
CA GLU A 111 -4.29 -3.20 6.76
C GLU A 111 -4.93 -1.93 6.19
N ALA A 112 -5.16 -1.89 4.87
CA ALA A 112 -5.80 -0.75 4.21
C ALA A 112 -7.26 -0.54 4.66
N ASP A 113 -8.04 -1.61 4.80
CA ASP A 113 -9.42 -1.55 5.29
C ASP A 113 -9.49 -1.05 6.74
N ALA A 114 -8.56 -1.51 7.60
CA ALA A 114 -8.47 -1.04 8.97
C ALA A 114 -8.12 0.45 9.06
N GLU A 115 -7.16 0.91 8.25
CA GLU A 115 -6.80 2.33 8.17
C GLU A 115 -7.95 3.19 7.64
N ALA A 116 -8.62 2.76 6.57
CA ALA A 116 -9.78 3.45 6.02
C ALA A 116 -10.91 3.60 7.06
N LYS A 117 -11.20 2.54 7.83
CA LYS A 117 -12.17 2.59 8.93
C LYS A 117 -11.75 3.54 10.04
N ALA A 118 -10.48 3.54 10.42
CA ALA A 118 -9.96 4.46 11.44
C ALA A 118 -10.08 5.92 11.00
N VAL A 119 -9.75 6.24 9.75
CA VAL A 119 -9.91 7.58 9.16
C VAL A 119 -11.39 7.97 9.11
N PHE A 120 -12.26 7.07 8.68
CA PHE A 120 -13.69 7.32 8.64
C PHE A 120 -14.26 7.67 10.02
N GLU A 121 -13.94 6.88 11.05
CA GLU A 121 -14.38 7.16 12.42
C GLU A 121 -13.79 8.47 12.96
N TYR A 122 -12.55 8.81 12.60
CA TYR A 122 -11.96 10.11 12.93
C TYR A 122 -12.75 11.28 12.30
N VAL A 123 -13.04 11.20 11.00
CA VAL A 123 -13.80 12.23 10.27
C VAL A 123 -15.19 12.39 10.91
N LYS A 124 -15.88 11.29 11.14
CA LYS A 124 -17.20 11.27 11.77
C LYS A 124 -17.18 11.86 13.18
N ALA A 125 -16.18 11.55 13.99
CA ALA A 125 -16.13 11.98 15.39
C ALA A 125 -15.59 13.40 15.58
N LYS A 126 -14.73 13.90 14.68
CA LYS A 126 -14.02 15.18 14.86
C LYS A 126 -14.40 16.22 13.83
N VAL A 127 -14.39 15.85 12.55
CA VAL A 127 -14.57 16.81 11.45
C VAL A 127 -16.04 17.20 11.31
N VAL A 128 -16.95 16.23 11.37
CA VAL A 128 -18.40 16.52 11.24
C VAL A 128 -18.90 17.45 12.36
N PRO A 129 -18.59 17.22 13.66
CA PRO A 129 -18.99 18.16 14.70
C PRO A 129 -18.33 19.53 14.56
N ALA A 130 -17.06 19.60 14.15
CA ALA A 130 -16.37 20.88 13.92
C ALA A 130 -17.04 21.68 12.80
N ALA A 131 -17.49 21.02 11.73
CA ALA A 131 -18.24 21.66 10.65
C ALA A 131 -19.56 22.27 11.17
N ALA A 132 -20.29 21.58 12.04
CA ALA A 132 -21.51 22.10 12.65
C ALA A 132 -21.25 23.37 13.50
N VAL A 133 -20.14 23.41 14.25
CA VAL A 133 -19.75 24.61 15.02
C VAL A 133 -19.42 25.79 14.11
N ILE A 134 -18.73 25.53 13.00
CA ILE A 134 -18.41 26.57 12.00
C ILE A 134 -19.70 27.10 11.37
N GLU A 135 -20.63 26.22 11.00
CA GLU A 135 -21.93 26.61 10.45
C GLU A 135 -22.73 27.48 11.44
N GLU A 136 -22.77 27.11 12.72
CA GLU A 136 -23.41 27.92 13.76
C GLU A 136 -22.75 29.30 13.90
N ALA A 137 -21.42 29.37 13.87
CA ALA A 137 -20.69 30.63 13.94
C ALA A 137 -21.00 31.54 12.75
N LEU A 138 -21.10 30.98 11.54
CA LEU A 138 -21.48 31.72 10.34
C LEU A 138 -22.92 32.26 10.42
N GLN A 139 -23.87 31.46 10.91
CA GLN A 139 -25.25 31.92 11.11
C GLN A 139 -25.33 33.06 12.14
N ARG A 140 -24.54 32.99 13.22
CA ARG A 140 -24.47 34.08 14.21
C ARG A 140 -23.91 35.36 13.61
N LEU A 141 -22.89 35.25 12.76
CA LEU A 141 -22.31 36.39 12.05
C LEU A 141 -23.33 37.04 11.11
N GLU A 142 -24.04 36.25 10.29
CA GLU A 142 -25.07 36.74 9.38
C GLU A 142 -26.20 37.48 10.13
N LYS A 143 -26.61 36.95 11.28
CA LYS A 143 -27.60 37.61 12.14
C LYS A 143 -27.09 38.94 12.68
N ALA A 144 -25.84 39.00 13.14
CA ALA A 144 -25.22 40.23 13.63
C ALA A 144 -25.11 41.28 12.51
N ASP A 145 -24.75 40.87 11.29
CA ASP A 145 -24.70 41.74 10.13
C ASP A 145 -26.09 42.29 9.75
N THR A 146 -27.12 41.45 9.79
CA THR A 146 -28.51 41.86 9.56
C THR A 146 -28.97 42.89 10.60
N MET A 147 -28.67 42.65 11.88
CA MET A 147 -28.96 43.61 12.97
C MET A 147 -28.23 44.94 12.76
N ARG A 148 -26.96 44.89 12.35
CA ARG A 148 -26.16 46.07 12.05
C ARG A 148 -26.75 46.89 10.90
N LEU A 149 -27.19 46.23 9.81
CA LEU A 149 -27.87 46.90 8.70
C LEU A 149 -29.20 47.53 9.13
N HIS A 150 -29.98 46.86 9.97
CA HIS A 150 -31.21 47.43 10.51
C HIS A 150 -30.94 48.66 11.39
N LEU A 151 -29.91 48.61 12.22
CA LEU A 151 -29.48 49.75 13.04
C LEU A 151 -29.04 50.93 12.17
N TYR A 152 -28.24 50.69 11.12
CA TYR A 152 -27.85 51.73 10.16
C TYR A 152 -29.07 52.37 9.49
N ARG A 153 -30.07 51.59 9.08
CA ARG A 153 -31.30 52.12 8.51
C ARG A 153 -32.03 53.05 9.50
N ARG A 154 -32.23 52.61 10.75
CA ARG A 154 -32.88 53.43 11.78
C ARG A 154 -32.12 54.72 12.08
N ILE A 155 -30.78 54.66 12.09
CA ILE A 155 -29.94 55.85 12.25
C ILE A 155 -30.20 56.84 11.12
N ILE A 156 -30.18 56.38 9.86
CA ILE A 156 -30.41 57.25 8.69
C ILE A 156 -31.80 57.89 8.75
N GLU A 157 -32.84 57.11 9.05
CA GLU A 157 -34.22 57.60 9.21
C GLU A 157 -34.31 58.68 10.31
N ASN A 158 -33.73 58.42 11.47
CA ASN A 158 -33.72 59.33 12.61
C ASN A 158 -32.96 60.63 12.33
N VAL A 159 -31.84 60.56 11.60
CA VAL A 159 -31.11 61.75 11.13
C VAL A 159 -31.98 62.55 10.15
N GLY A 160 -32.72 61.88 9.26
CA GLY A 160 -33.70 62.52 8.38
C GLY A 160 -34.79 63.26 9.16
N PHE A 161 -35.33 62.66 10.23
CA PHE A 161 -36.33 63.30 11.10
C PHE A 161 -35.77 64.51 11.85
N ASP A 162 -34.56 64.42 12.42
CA ASP A 162 -33.93 65.54 13.11
C ASP A 162 -33.65 66.70 12.14
N ASN A 163 -33.22 66.41 10.91
CA ASN A 163 -33.04 67.43 9.88
C ASN A 163 -34.36 68.10 9.48
N ALA A 164 -35.41 67.32 9.23
CA ALA A 164 -36.74 67.85 8.88
C ALA A 164 -37.35 68.70 10.00
N ALA A 165 -37.05 68.36 11.27
CA ALA A 165 -37.50 69.10 12.44
C ALA A 165 -36.61 70.30 12.82
N GLY A 166 -35.55 70.60 12.05
CA GLY A 166 -34.59 71.66 12.38
C GLY A 166 -33.74 71.39 13.63
N ARG A 167 -33.70 70.14 14.12
CA ARG A 167 -32.99 69.72 15.33
C ARG A 167 -31.60 69.13 15.07
N ALA A 168 -31.08 69.27 13.85
CA ALA A 168 -29.77 68.75 13.46
C ALA A 168 -28.63 69.18 14.40
N ASN A 169 -28.73 70.39 14.96
CA ASN A 169 -27.72 71.00 15.83
C ASN A 169 -28.11 70.99 17.32
N CYS A 170 -29.15 70.24 17.71
CA CYS A 170 -29.52 70.12 19.12
C CYS A 170 -28.53 69.20 19.86
N PRO A 171 -28.20 69.48 21.14
CA PRO A 171 -27.33 68.63 21.96
C PRO A 171 -27.82 67.17 22.12
N ASP A 172 -29.12 66.94 21.90
CA ASP A 172 -29.76 65.61 21.96
C ASP A 172 -30.01 64.99 20.58
N SER A 173 -29.46 65.56 19.51
CA SER A 173 -29.62 65.03 18.16
C SER A 173 -29.07 63.61 18.06
N VAL A 174 -29.62 62.84 17.12
CA VAL A 174 -29.19 61.46 16.85
C VAL A 174 -27.69 61.43 16.52
N MET A 175 -27.19 62.44 15.80
CA MET A 175 -25.77 62.55 15.45
C MET A 175 -24.86 62.76 16.66
N GLU A 176 -25.30 63.54 17.65
CA GLU A 176 -24.53 63.79 18.88
C GLU A 176 -24.56 62.58 19.84
N ARG A 177 -25.66 61.82 19.84
CA ARG A 177 -25.72 60.54 20.59
C ARG A 177 -24.85 59.47 19.94
N ILE A 178 -24.80 59.44 18.62
CA ILE A 178 -23.95 58.51 17.87
C ILE A 178 -22.47 58.86 18.01
N SER A 179 -22.10 60.15 17.95
CA SER A 179 -20.70 60.60 18.11
C SER A 179 -20.13 60.25 19.49
N LYS A 180 -20.98 60.20 20.51
CA LYS A 180 -20.66 59.78 21.88
C LYS A 180 -20.75 58.27 22.12
N SER A 181 -21.33 57.51 21.19
CA SER A 181 -21.46 56.06 21.31
C SER A 181 -20.25 55.33 20.71
N GLU A 182 -19.79 54.25 21.35
CA GLU A 182 -18.77 53.34 20.80
C GLU A 182 -19.33 52.41 19.70
N LEU A 183 -20.58 52.61 19.29
CA LEU A 183 -21.30 51.71 18.39
C LEU A 183 -20.80 51.75 16.94
N LEU A 184 -20.12 52.83 16.54
CA LEU A 184 -19.60 52.98 15.19
C LEU A 184 -18.08 52.85 15.16
N PRO A 185 -17.53 52.13 14.16
CA PRO A 185 -16.09 52.09 13.94
C PRO A 185 -15.48 53.50 13.85
N PRO A 186 -14.24 53.73 14.34
CA PRO A 186 -13.59 55.04 14.39
C PRO A 186 -13.52 55.80 13.04
N TRP A 187 -13.52 55.06 11.93
CA TRP A 187 -13.49 55.64 10.58
C TRP A 187 -14.84 56.21 10.13
N ILE A 188 -15.95 55.77 10.71
CA ILE A 188 -17.30 56.33 10.46
C ILE A 188 -17.53 57.55 11.36
N THR A 189 -17.18 57.46 12.65
CA THR A 189 -17.34 58.57 13.61
C THR A 189 -16.51 59.79 13.24
N SER A 190 -15.28 59.61 12.73
CA SER A 190 -14.42 60.70 12.26
C SER A 190 -15.00 61.46 11.06
N LYS A 191 -15.68 60.79 10.13
CA LYS A 191 -16.37 61.45 9.01
C LYS A 191 -17.58 62.25 9.48
N PHE A 192 -18.37 61.71 10.41
CA PHE A 192 -19.52 62.43 10.97
C PHE A 192 -19.11 63.65 11.81
N ALA A 193 -18.04 63.54 12.61
CA ALA A 193 -17.48 64.65 13.37
C ALA A 193 -16.87 65.75 12.47
N ALA A 194 -16.47 65.42 11.24
CA ALA A 194 -15.99 66.38 10.25
C ALA A 194 -17.13 67.10 9.52
N VAL A 195 -18.23 66.39 9.23
CA VAL A 195 -19.44 66.98 8.62
C VAL A 195 -20.15 67.91 9.60
N SER A 196 -20.28 67.53 10.88
CA SER A 196 -20.88 68.39 11.90
C SER A 196 -20.09 69.69 12.12
N ARG A 197 -18.77 69.69 11.94
CA ARG A 197 -17.93 70.90 12.02
C ARG A 197 -17.95 71.80 10.78
N ARG A 198 -18.39 71.28 9.62
CA ARG A 198 -18.41 72.03 8.34
C ARG A 198 -19.73 72.78 8.09
N ILE A 199 -20.76 72.50 8.88
CA ILE A 199 -22.07 73.17 8.82
C ILE A 199 -22.13 74.35 9.82
N TRP A 200 -21.01 74.65 10.48
CA TRP A 200 -20.78 75.83 11.33
C TRP A 200 -19.85 76.83 10.63
#